data_AF-A0A6L6R3N4-F1
#
_entry.id   AF-A0A6L6R3N4-F1
#
_cell.length_a   1.000
_cell.length_b   1.000
_cell.length_c   1.000
_cell.angle_alpha   90.00
_cell.angle_beta   90.00
_cell.angle_gamma   90.00
#
_symmetry.space_group_name_H-M   'P 1'
#
loop_
_entity.id
_entity.type
_entity.pdbx_description
1 polymer ?
#
loop_
_entity_poly.entity_id
_entity_poly.type
_entity_poly.pdbx_seq_one_letter_code
_entity_poly.pdbx_strand_id
1 'polypeptide(L)' 'MDFQLSAKAQELSANMWEFLNTRVLPAEAEYDAYRTAAGPDDHTLPPVVDVLKAEARARGLWN' A
#
# COMPACT_ATOMS: atom_id res chain seq x y z
N MET A 1 16.75 -28.81 7.05
CA MET A 1 15.92 -27.81 7.74
C MET A 1 15.01 -27.22 6.69
N ASP A 2 13.70 -27.19 6.95
CA ASP A 2 12.73 -26.60 6.02
C ASP A 2 12.54 -25.12 6.40
N PHE A 3 12.79 -24.22 5.44
CA PHE A 3 12.69 -22.78 5.60
C PHE A 3 11.45 -22.21 4.91
N GLN A 4 10.54 -23.05 4.44
CA GLN A 4 9.31 -22.59 3.80
C GLN A 4 8.38 -21.91 4.79
N LEU A 5 7.70 -20.88 4.30
CA LEU A 5 6.62 -20.22 5.02
C LEU A 5 5.43 -21.16 5.20
N SER A 6 4.65 -20.94 6.26
CA SER A 6 3.34 -21.59 6.39
C SER A 6 2.43 -21.20 5.23
N ALA A 7 1.44 -22.04 4.89
CA ALA A 7 0.49 -21.76 3.80
C ALA A 7 -0.17 -20.38 3.95
N LYS A 8 -0.63 -20.05 5.16
CA LYS A 8 -1.21 -18.73 5.46
C LYS A 8 -0.23 -17.57 5.21
N ALA A 9 1.05 -17.74 5.55
CA ALA A 9 2.04 -16.71 5.32
C ALA A 9 2.36 -16.54 3.82
N GLN A 10 2.34 -17.63 3.05
CA GLN A 10 2.50 -17.58 1.59
C GLN A 10 1.34 -16.83 0.93
N GLU A 11 0.10 -17.16 1.29
CA GLU A 11 -1.12 -16.49 0.81
C GLU A 11 -1.11 -14.99 1.12
N LEU A 12 -0.79 -14.63 2.37
CA LEU A 12 -0.70 -13.23 2.79
C LEU A 12 0.38 -12.48 2.01
N SER A 13 1.55 -13.10 1.84
CA SER A 13 2.66 -12.50 1.09
C SER A 13 2.29 -12.29 -0.38
N ALA A 14 1.62 -13.24 -1.00
CA ALA A 14 1.16 -13.12 -2.39
C ALA A 14 0.17 -11.97 -2.55
N ASN A 15 -0.84 -11.89 -1.67
CA ASN A 15 -1.83 -10.80 -1.68
C ASN A 15 -1.17 -9.42 -1.46
N MET A 16 -0.23 -9.34 -0.52
CA MET A 16 0.56 -8.12 -0.28
C MET A 16 1.36 -7.71 -1.52
N TRP A 17 2.08 -8.65 -2.15
CA TRP A 17 2.88 -8.37 -3.35
C TRP A 17 2.02 -7.93 -4.52
N GLU A 18 0.88 -8.56 -4.75
CA GLU A 18 -0.08 -8.14 -5.77
C GLU A 18 -0.56 -6.71 -5.50
N PHE A 19 -0.95 -6.41 -4.25
CA PHE A 19 -1.42 -5.08 -3.87
C PHE A 19 -0.34 -4.01 -4.05
N LEU A 20 0.90 -4.30 -3.67
CA LEU A 20 2.03 -3.39 -3.87
C LEU A 20 2.23 -3.06 -5.35
N ASN A 21 2.37 -4.09 -6.19
CA ASN A 21 2.70 -3.90 -7.61
C ASN A 21 1.55 -3.28 -8.41
N THR A 22 0.30 -3.57 -8.06
CA THR A 22 -0.86 -3.14 -8.86
C THR A 22 -1.52 -1.86 -8.36
N ARG A 23 -1.34 -1.50 -7.08
CA ARG A 23 -2.02 -0.35 -6.46
C ARG A 23 -1.06 0.63 -5.80
N VAL A 24 -0.19 0.16 -4.90
CA VAL A 24 0.62 1.05 -4.05
C VAL A 24 1.74 1.72 -4.84
N LEU A 25 2.59 0.95 -5.53
CA LEU A 25 3.73 1.51 -6.28
C LEU A 25 3.27 2.43 -7.43
N PRO A 26 2.23 2.10 -8.23
CA PRO A 26 1.73 3.03 -9.23
C PRO A 26 1.18 4.34 -8.64
N ALA A 27 0.67 4.32 -7.41
CA ALA A 27 0.12 5.49 -6.73
C ALA A 27 1.19 6.46 -6.19
N GLU A 28 2.47 6.08 -6.19
CA GLU A 28 3.57 6.97 -5.77
C GLU A 28 3.59 8.27 -6.59
N ALA A 29 3.31 8.18 -7.91
CA ALA A 29 3.25 9.36 -8.77
C ALA A 29 2.16 10.36 -8.34
N GLU A 30 1.00 9.89 -7.91
CA GLU A 30 -0.09 10.76 -7.42
C GLU A 30 0.27 11.36 -6.05
N TYR A 31 0.87 10.55 -5.18
CA TYR A 31 1.35 10.99 -3.88
C TYR A 31 2.38 12.11 -4.01
N ASP A 32 3.39 11.92 -4.87
CA ASP A 32 4.48 12.88 -5.08
C ASP A 32 3.98 14.17 -5.73
N ALA A 33 3.04 14.07 -6.68
CA ALA A 33 2.42 15.23 -7.30
C ALA A 33 1.64 16.07 -6.28
N TYR A 34 0.88 15.42 -5.40
CA TYR A 34 0.16 16.12 -4.32
C TYR A 34 1.13 16.84 -3.38
N ARG A 35 2.17 16.14 -2.89
CA ARG A 35 3.17 16.71 -1.97
C ARG A 35 3.90 17.90 -2.59
N THR A 36 4.26 17.79 -3.87
CA THR A 36 4.91 18.87 -4.61
C THR A 36 3.99 20.10 -4.72
N ALA A 37 2.70 19.89 -5.03
CA ALA A 37 1.73 20.97 -5.17
C ALA A 37 1.36 21.65 -3.84
N ALA A 38 1.27 20.87 -2.76
CA ALA A 38 0.93 21.36 -1.43
C ALA A 38 2.10 22.14 -0.77
N GLY A 39 3.34 21.77 -1.09
CA GLY A 39 4.54 22.44 -0.59
C GLY A 39 5.06 21.88 0.74
N PRO A 40 6.25 22.34 1.18
CA PRO A 40 6.99 21.74 2.29
C PRO A 40 6.35 21.97 3.67
N ASP A 41 5.56 23.03 3.83
CA ASP A 41 4.87 23.36 5.07
C ASP A 41 3.50 22.65 5.20
N ASP A 42 3.07 21.94 4.15
CA ASP A 42 1.85 21.16 4.20
C ASP A 42 2.07 19.78 4.83
N HIS A 43 1.24 19.48 5.81
CA HIS A 43 1.25 18.22 6.56
C HIS A 43 -0.03 17.41 6.34
N THR A 44 -0.84 17.79 5.37
CA THR A 44 -2.05 17.04 5.04
C THR A 44 -1.67 15.70 4.44
N LEU A 45 -2.48 14.70 4.74
CA LEU A 45 -2.29 13.37 4.17
C LEU A 45 -2.78 13.39 2.71
N PRO A 46 -1.96 13.00 1.72
CA PRO A 46 -2.43 12.90 0.34
C PRO A 46 -3.62 11.93 0.24
N PRO A 47 -4.73 12.32 -0.43
CA PRO A 47 -5.98 11.53 -0.45
C PRO A 47 -5.81 10.08 -0.93
N VAL A 48 -4.86 9.85 -1.86
CA VAL A 48 -4.52 8.51 -2.37
C VAL A 48 -4.18 7.53 -1.26
N VAL A 49 -3.61 8.00 -0.14
CA VAL A 49 -3.28 7.13 1.00
C VAL A 49 -4.53 6.58 1.66
N ASP A 50 -5.59 7.38 1.82
CA ASP A 50 -6.83 6.88 2.43
C ASP A 50 -7.59 5.93 1.51
N VAL A 51 -7.51 6.13 0.20
CA VAL A 51 -7.99 5.16 -0.80
C VAL A 51 -7.26 3.83 -0.64
N LEU A 52 -5.93 3.85 -0.59
CA LEU A 52 -5.12 2.64 -0.43
C LEU A 52 -5.38 1.93 0.91
N LYS A 53 -5.58 2.67 2.00
CA LYS A 53 -5.96 2.07 3.30
C LYS A 53 -7.32 1.36 3.23
N ALA A 54 -8.31 1.96 2.55
CA ALA A 54 -9.61 1.34 2.37
C ALA A 54 -9.51 0.03 1.56
N GLU A 55 -8.70 0.02 0.51
CA GLU A 55 -8.43 -1.19 -0.28
C GLU A 55 -7.68 -2.25 0.52
N ALA A 56 -6.66 -1.86 1.30
CA ALA A 56 -5.91 -2.78 2.16
C ALA A 56 -6.84 -3.48 3.17
N ARG A 57 -7.76 -2.73 3.80
CA ARG A 57 -8.80 -3.29 4.69
C ARG A 57 -9.70 -4.29 3.96
N ALA A 58 -10.18 -3.93 2.77
CA ALA A 58 -11.03 -4.81 1.97
C ALA A 58 -10.32 -6.12 1.55
N ARG A 59 -9.00 -6.07 1.37
CA ARG A 59 -8.14 -7.22 1.04
C ARG A 59 -7.70 -8.04 2.26
N GLY A 60 -8.08 -7.64 3.49
CA GLY A 60 -7.61 -8.29 4.72
C GLY A 60 -6.13 -8.05 5.04
N LEU A 61 -5.51 -7.04 4.43
CA LEU A 61 -4.13 -6.60 4.70
C LEU A 61 -4.10 -5.52 5.80
N TRP A 62 -4.89 -5.71 6.86
CA TRP A 62 -5.13 -4.68 7.89
C TRP A 62 -5.22 -5.29 9.29
N ASN A 63 -4.67 -4.57 10.27
CA ASN A 63 -4.72 -4.91 11.70
C ASN A 63 -5.30 -3.74 12.50
#